data_AF-A0A5K7YJG7-F1
#
_entry.id   AF-A0A5K7YJG7-F1
#
_cell.length_a   1.000
_cell.length_b   1.000
_cell.length_c   1.000
_cell.angle_alpha   90.00
_cell.angle_beta   90.00
_cell.angle_gamma   90.00
#
_symmetry.space_group_name_H-M   'P 1'
#
loop_
_entity.id
_entity.type
_entity.pdbx_description
1 polymer ?
#
loop_
_entity_poly.entity_id
_entity_poly.type
_entity_poly.pdbx_seq_one_letter_code
_entity_poly.pdbx_strand_id
1 'polypeptide(L)'
;MSLENIGQAPILVYNRKDASHKRLIEIVLGQCPEQLTVHYFPAVERFTDFIVSGLACGMCDITADEALTEGTLIDLAPPHYVKLKLYWHSWNLKSSRLERFSAMLIEKTREILLDWFFTS
;
A
#
# COMPACT_ATOMS: atom_id res chain seq x y z
N MET A 1 17.17 -0.26 8.33
CA MET A 1 16.69 0.96 7.63
C MET A 1 17.25 2.18 8.37
N SER A 2 17.89 3.15 7.70
CA SER A 2 18.42 4.39 8.32
C SER A 2 17.89 5.64 7.58
N LEU A 3 17.90 6.81 8.22
CA LEU A 3 17.42 8.05 7.61
C LEU A 3 18.20 8.43 6.34
N GLU A 4 19.51 8.26 6.37
CA GLU A 4 20.39 8.53 5.22
C GLU A 4 20.06 7.61 4.05
N ASN A 5 19.94 6.29 4.30
CA ASN A 5 19.63 5.32 3.25
C ASN A 5 18.25 5.57 2.63
N ILE A 6 17.25 5.94 3.44
CA ILE A 6 15.90 6.26 2.93
C ILE A 6 15.90 7.53 2.09
N GLY A 7 16.65 8.57 2.50
CA GLY A 7 16.72 9.82 1.75
C GLY A 7 17.27 9.62 0.32
N GLN A 8 18.19 8.67 0.16
CA GLN A 8 18.84 8.34 -1.12
C GLN A 8 18.13 7.25 -1.92
N ALA A 9 17.32 6.40 -1.28
CA ALA A 9 16.63 5.31 -1.97
C ALA A 9 15.59 5.86 -2.97
N PRO A 10 15.52 5.34 -4.21
CA PRO A 10 14.43 5.65 -5.12
C PRO A 10 13.13 5.04 -4.61
N ILE A 11 12.17 5.89 -4.24
CA ILE A 11 10.86 5.49 -3.73
C ILE A 11 9.81 5.68 -4.82
N LEU A 12 9.10 4.61 -5.16
CA LEU A 12 7.94 4.67 -6.01
C LEU A 12 6.72 5.07 -5.18
N VAL A 13 6.01 6.13 -5.61
CA VAL A 13 4.81 6.61 -4.93
C VAL A 13 3.68 6.74 -5.96
N TYR A 14 2.47 6.31 -5.59
CA TYR A 14 1.35 6.34 -6.52
C TYR A 14 0.97 7.77 -6.95
N ASN A 15 0.83 8.69 -5.98
CA ASN A 15 0.54 10.09 -6.25
C ASN A 15 0.98 11.03 -5.10
N ARG A 16 0.88 12.35 -5.31
CA ARG A 16 1.28 13.37 -4.31
C ARG A 16 0.41 13.42 -3.06
N LYS A 17 -0.79 12.84 -3.08
CA LYS A 17 -1.70 12.78 -1.93
C LYS A 17 -1.43 11.56 -1.05
N ASP A 18 -0.60 10.65 -1.54
CA ASP A 18 -0.24 9.45 -0.81
C ASP A 18 0.79 9.80 0.28
N ALA A 19 0.32 9.88 1.52
CA ALA A 19 1.14 10.13 2.70
C ALA A 19 1.61 8.84 3.39
N SER A 20 1.30 7.67 2.82
CA SER A 20 1.50 6.39 3.48
C SER A 20 2.99 6.09 3.69
N HIS A 21 3.85 6.35 2.71
CA HIS A 21 5.31 6.20 2.81
C HIS A 21 5.90 7.03 3.95
N LYS A 22 5.57 8.33 3.99
CA LYS A 22 6.00 9.24 5.05
C LYS A 22 5.59 8.72 6.43
N ARG A 23 4.34 8.26 6.55
CA ARG A 23 3.80 7.71 7.80
C ARG A 23 4.55 6.44 8.23
N LEU A 24 4.90 5.54 7.32
CA LEU A 24 5.69 4.35 7.66
C LEU A 24 7.08 4.75 8.15
N ILE A 25 7.76 5.66 7.45
CA ILE A 25 9.09 6.14 7.84
C ILE A 25 9.05 6.76 9.24
N GLU A 26 8.04 7.57 9.55
CA GLU A 26 7.84 8.13 10.90
C GLU A 26 7.58 7.05 11.96
N ILE A 27 6.81 5.99 11.64
CA ILE A 27 6.59 4.86 12.56
C ILE A 27 7.91 4.15 12.87
N VAL A 28 8.75 3.91 11.86
CA VAL A 28 9.97 3.10 11.98
C VAL A 28 11.13 3.90 12.59
N LEU A 29 11.30 5.16 12.19
CA LEU A 29 12.47 5.98 12.52
C LEU A 29 12.17 7.17 13.42
N GLY A 30 10.91 7.40 13.79
CA GLY A 30 10.46 8.54 14.60
C GLY A 30 10.44 9.88 13.87
N GLN A 31 11.00 9.94 12.66
CA GLN A 31 11.01 11.13 11.80
C GLN A 31 11.18 10.73 10.34
N CYS A 32 10.72 11.59 9.43
CA CYS A 32 10.94 11.45 7.99
C CYS A 32 12.00 12.45 7.53
N PRO A 33 12.97 12.05 6.67
CA PRO A 33 13.89 12.99 6.03
C PRO A 33 13.14 14.12 5.32
N GLU A 34 13.73 15.32 5.30
CA GLU A 34 13.15 16.48 4.59
C GLU A 34 13.11 16.26 3.06
N GLN A 35 14.05 15.47 2.54
CA GLN A 35 14.17 15.16 1.12
C GLN A 35 14.08 13.65 0.91
N LEU A 36 13.24 13.25 -0.06
CA LEU A 36 13.08 11.88 -0.53
C LEU A 36 13.22 11.87 -2.05
N THR A 37 13.88 10.85 -2.59
CA THR A 37 13.97 10.63 -4.02
C THR A 37 12.71 9.90 -4.49
N VAL A 38 11.68 10.65 -4.89
CA VAL A 38 10.35 10.10 -5.23
C VAL A 38 10.11 10.05 -6.73
N HIS A 39 9.69 8.89 -7.22
CA HIS A 39 9.16 8.68 -8.56
C HIS A 39 7.64 8.45 -8.49
N TYR A 40 6.88 9.26 -9.22
CA TYR A 40 5.43 9.12 -9.26
C TYR A 40 4.99 8.19 -10.38
N PHE A 41 4.25 7.15 -10.04
CA PHE A 41 3.77 6.16 -11.00
C PHE A 41 2.28 5.83 -10.76
N PRO A 42 1.36 6.50 -11.48
CA PRO A 42 -0.08 6.37 -11.25
C PRO A 42 -0.69 5.18 -12.00
N ALA A 43 -0.04 4.01 -11.95
CA ALA A 43 -0.55 2.78 -12.56
C ALA A 43 -0.56 1.64 -11.54
N VAL A 44 -1.74 1.39 -10.97
CA VAL A 44 -1.96 0.42 -9.89
C VAL A 44 -1.55 -1.00 -10.32
N GLU A 45 -1.91 -1.40 -11.55
CA GLU A 45 -1.71 -2.78 -12.04
C GLU A 45 -0.25 -3.18 -12.22
N ARG A 46 0.68 -2.21 -12.36
CA ARG A 46 2.11 -2.50 -12.59
C ARG A 46 3.01 -1.93 -11.50
N PHE A 47 2.41 -1.48 -10.40
CA PHE A 47 3.16 -0.85 -9.31
C PHE A 47 4.10 -1.86 -8.66
N THR A 48 3.56 -3.05 -8.32
CA THR A 48 4.33 -4.16 -7.75
C THR A 48 5.37 -4.68 -8.74
N ASP A 49 5.03 -4.84 -10.03
CA ASP A 49 5.98 -5.26 -11.07
C ASP A 49 7.21 -4.33 -11.16
N PHE A 50 7.00 -3.02 -11.04
CA PHE A 50 8.09 -2.06 -11.06
C PHE A 50 9.00 -2.23 -9.83
N ILE A 51 8.43 -2.49 -8.66
CA ILE A 51 9.21 -2.72 -7.44
C ILE A 51 9.98 -4.05 -7.55
N VAL A 52 9.36 -5.10 -8.09
CA VAL A 52 10.00 -6.40 -8.37
C VAL A 52 11.19 -6.27 -9.34
N SER A 53 11.16 -5.29 -10.25
CA SER A 53 12.31 -5.01 -11.14
C SER A 53 13.57 -4.52 -10.41
N GLY A 54 13.46 -4.16 -9.12
CA GLY A 54 14.56 -3.69 -8.29
C GLY A 54 14.99 -2.24 -8.55
N LEU A 55 14.28 -1.52 -9.42
CA LEU A 55 14.61 -0.12 -9.76
C LEU A 55 14.17 0.90 -8.69
N ALA A 56 13.23 0.53 -7.82
CA ALA A 56 12.75 1.35 -6.72
C ALA A 56 12.20 0.47 -5.59
N CYS A 57 12.20 1.01 -4.37
CA CYS A 57 11.38 0.46 -3.29
C CYS A 57 10.02 1.17 -3.26
N GLY A 58 9.03 0.56 -2.62
CA GLY A 58 7.72 1.18 -2.46
C GLY A 58 6.84 0.39 -1.51
N MET A 59 5.73 0.99 -1.12
CA MET A 59 4.72 0.31 -0.32
C MET A 59 3.75 -0.46 -1.22
N CYS A 60 3.63 -1.75 -0.95
CA CYS A 60 2.71 -2.64 -1.63
C CYS A 60 1.56 -3.01 -0.69
N ASP A 61 0.44 -3.46 -1.28
CA ASP A 61 -0.67 -4.08 -0.56
C ASP A 61 -0.60 -5.61 -0.71
N ILE A 62 -1.73 -6.29 -0.53
CA ILE A 62 -1.89 -7.75 -0.66
C ILE A 62 -1.36 -8.31 -2.00
N THR A 63 -1.20 -7.47 -3.03
CA THR A 63 -0.64 -7.91 -4.33
C THR A 63 0.83 -8.33 -4.27
N ALA A 64 1.56 -8.04 -3.19
CA ALA A 64 2.97 -8.43 -3.02
C ALA A 64 3.19 -9.80 -2.35
N ASP A 65 2.14 -10.47 -1.85
CA ASP A 65 2.28 -11.71 -1.07
C ASP A 65 3.02 -12.83 -1.82
N GLU A 66 2.71 -13.01 -3.12
CA GLU A 66 3.40 -13.99 -3.96
C GLU A 66 4.90 -13.67 -4.07
N ALA A 67 5.24 -12.41 -4.36
CA ALA A 67 6.61 -11.97 -4.52
C ALA A 67 7.42 -12.03 -3.21
N LEU A 68 6.78 -11.80 -2.07
CA LEU A 68 7.38 -11.99 -0.74
C LEU A 68 7.62 -13.47 -0.46
N THR A 69 6.68 -14.34 -0.80
CA THR A 69 6.78 -15.80 -0.61
C THR A 69 7.87 -16.41 -1.48
N GLU A 70 7.99 -15.95 -2.73
CA GLU A 70 9.04 -16.37 -3.67
C GLU A 70 10.42 -15.77 -3.34
N GLY A 71 10.48 -14.77 -2.46
CA GLY A 71 11.70 -14.06 -2.09
C GLY A 71 12.22 -13.12 -3.18
N THR A 72 11.40 -12.78 -4.18
CA THR A 72 11.70 -11.75 -5.19
C THR A 72 11.55 -10.35 -4.62
N LEU A 73 10.73 -10.19 -3.57
CA LEU A 73 10.69 -9.03 -2.70
C LEU A 73 11.09 -9.39 -1.27
N ILE A 74 11.57 -8.38 -0.54
CA ILE A 74 11.83 -8.46 0.90
C ILE A 74 11.11 -7.31 1.60
N ASP A 75 10.61 -7.55 2.81
CA ASP A 75 10.10 -6.48 3.67
C ASP A 75 11.28 -5.67 4.25
N LEU A 76 11.30 -4.38 3.95
CA LEU A 76 12.34 -3.45 4.43
C LEU A 76 12.10 -2.97 5.86
N ALA A 77 10.88 -3.15 6.40
CA ALA A 77 10.38 -2.54 7.62
C ALA A 77 9.68 -3.49 8.61
N PRO A 78 9.95 -4.81 8.71
CA PRO A 78 9.17 -5.68 9.56
C PRO A 78 9.32 -5.31 11.05
N PRO A 79 8.25 -5.39 11.88
CA PRO A 79 6.86 -5.77 11.58
C PRO A 79 5.94 -4.55 11.31
N HIS A 80 6.48 -3.45 10.80
CA HIS A 80 5.77 -2.18 10.69
C HIS A 80 4.98 -2.06 9.39
N TYR A 81 3.74 -1.59 9.50
CA TYR A 81 2.85 -1.35 8.36
C TYR A 81 1.96 -0.13 8.61
N VAL A 82 1.36 0.41 7.54
CA VAL A 82 0.38 1.50 7.62
C VAL A 82 -1.03 0.95 7.40
N LYS A 83 -1.87 1.03 8.45
CA LYS A 83 -3.28 0.65 8.33
C LYS A 83 -4.10 1.74 7.63
N LEU A 84 -4.62 1.42 6.45
CA LEU A 84 -5.54 2.29 5.71
C LEU A 84 -7.00 1.94 6.07
N LYS A 85 -7.81 2.97 6.31
CA LYS A 85 -9.26 2.82 6.47
C LYS A 85 -9.92 3.05 5.12
N LEU A 86 -10.66 2.05 4.64
CA LEU A 86 -11.40 2.14 3.38
C LEU A 86 -12.87 2.45 3.65
N TYR A 87 -13.46 3.27 2.78
CA TYR A 87 -14.84 3.71 2.88
C TYR A 87 -15.50 3.54 1.51
N TRP A 88 -16.70 2.94 1.51
CA TRP A 88 -17.57 2.92 0.34
C TRP A 88 -18.56 4.09 0.43
N HIS A 89 -18.46 5.02 -0.52
CA HIS A 89 -19.42 6.12 -0.65
C HIS A 89 -20.34 5.84 -1.83
N SER A 90 -21.64 5.85 -1.59
CA SER A 90 -22.66 5.68 -2.62
C SER A 90 -23.71 6.79 -2.54
N TRP A 91 -24.37 7.03 -3.67
CA TRP A 91 -25.46 8.01 -3.73
C TRP A 91 -26.65 7.53 -2.90
N ASN A 92 -27.27 8.44 -2.15
CA ASN A 92 -28.47 8.15 -1.38
C ASN A 92 -29.71 8.07 -2.31
N LEU A 93 -29.77 7.01 -3.11
CA LEU A 93 -30.85 6.71 -4.05
C LEU A 93 -31.58 5.46 -3.56
N LYS A 94 -32.91 5.48 -3.59
CA LYS A 94 -33.74 4.28 -3.35
C LYS A 94 -33.64 3.35 -4.57
N SER A 95 -32.58 2.55 -4.60
CA SER A 95 -32.26 1.65 -5.71
C SER A 95 -31.84 0.29 -5.17
N SER A 96 -32.71 -0.71 -5.39
CA SER A 96 -32.44 -2.10 -5.00
C SER A 96 -31.16 -2.66 -5.64
N ARG A 97 -30.79 -2.18 -6.83
CA ARG A 97 -29.53 -2.55 -7.49
C ARG A 97 -28.32 -2.01 -6.74
N LEU A 98 -28.36 -0.75 -6.30
CA LEU A 98 -27.26 -0.10 -5.58
C LEU A 98 -27.11 -0.69 -4.17
N GLU A 99 -28.23 -0.99 -3.51
CA GLU A 99 -28.25 -1.67 -2.20
C GLU A 99 -27.62 -3.07 -2.31
N ARG A 100 -28.04 -3.87 -3.31
CA ARG A 100 -27.47 -5.19 -3.54
C ARG A 100 -25.98 -5.13 -3.88
N PHE A 101 -25.58 -4.21 -4.75
CA PHE A 101 -24.16 -4.02 -5.08
C PHE A 101 -23.34 -3.63 -3.87
N SER A 102 -23.82 -2.69 -3.05
CA SER A 102 -23.13 -2.25 -1.84
C SER A 102 -22.96 -3.38 -0.83
N ALA A 103 -24.00 -4.21 -0.63
CA ALA A 103 -23.92 -5.37 0.23
C ALA A 103 -22.87 -6.39 -0.25
N MET A 104 -22.90 -6.74 -1.55
CA MET A 104 -21.93 -7.67 -2.15
C MET A 104 -20.50 -7.13 -2.08
N LEU A 105 -20.31 -5.83 -2.35
CA LEU A 105 -19.02 -5.19 -2.26
C LEU A 105 -18.47 -5.28 -0.83
N ILE A 106 -19.27 -4.93 0.18
CA ILE A 106 -18.85 -4.96 1.59
C ILE A 106 -18.52 -6.39 2.03
N GLU A 107 -19.34 -7.37 1.63
CA GLU A 107 -19.13 -8.79 1.94
C GLU A 107 -17.81 -9.29 1.34
N LYS A 108 -17.59 -9.11 0.03
CA LYS A 108 -16.35 -9.53 -0.64
C LYS A 108 -15.11 -8.77 -0.15
N THR A 109 -15.24 -7.48 0.12
CA THR A 109 -14.12 -6.70 0.67
C THR A 109 -13.74 -7.19 2.07
N ARG A 110 -14.70 -7.66 2.88
CA ARG A 110 -14.41 -8.22 4.20
C ARG A 110 -13.61 -9.52 4.13
N GLU A 111 -13.95 -10.41 3.19
CA GLU A 111 -13.20 -11.65 2.96
C GLU A 111 -11.74 -11.33 2.60
N ILE A 112 -11.52 -10.49 1.59
CA ILE A 112 -10.18 -10.19 1.08
C ILE A 112 -9.32 -9.42 2.10
N LEU A 113 -9.90 -8.45 2.82
CA LEU A 113 -9.13 -7.57 3.70
C LEU A 113 -8.92 -8.09 5.12
N LEU A 114 -9.72 -9.03 5.62
CA LEU A 114 -9.54 -9.57 6.97
C LEU A 114 -8.49 -10.69 7.01
N ASP A 115 -8.39 -11.51 5.96
CA ASP A 115 -7.50 -12.67 5.96
C ASP A 115 -6.02 -12.28 5.95
N TRP A 116 -5.67 -11.17 5.28
CA TRP A 116 -4.29 -10.66 5.21
C TRP A 116 -3.69 -10.30 6.58
N PHE A 117 -4.52 -9.85 7.55
CA PHE A 117 -4.03 -9.45 8.87
C PHE A 117 -3.67 -10.61 9.80
N PHE A 118 -4.10 -11.84 9.49
CA PHE A 118 -3.91 -13.00 10.37
C PHE A 118 -2.98 -14.07 9.79
N THR A 119 -2.61 -13.97 8.51
CA THR A 119 -1.77 -14.96 7.81
C THR A 119 -0.38 -14.44 7.41
N SER A 120 -0.09 -13.15 7.65
CA SER A 120 1.22 -12.51 7.43
C SER A 120 2.05 -12.41 8.70
#